data_AF-A0A6I8VQD7-F1
#
_entry.id   AF-A0A6I8VQD7-F1
#
_cell.length_a   1.000
_cell.length_b   1.000
_cell.length_c   1.000
_cell.angle_alpha   90.00
_cell.angle_beta   90.00
_cell.angle_gamma   90.00
#
_symmetry.space_group_name_H-M   'P 1'
#
loop_
_entity.id
_entity.type
_entity.pdbx_description
1 polymer ?
#
loop_
_entity_poly.entity_id
_entity_poly.type
_entity_poly.pdbx_seq_one_letter_code
_entity_poly.pdbx_strand_id
1 'polypeptide(L)'
;MGTMAGKYCKAAIGFLLNSFSNRRFFWICVILLSAWNMTTIFLLMKNRSDTDSTSIGVTTSYLSWINTFPAVSLCLSKNRITKEFSEAVKRRAANNQSPSYTYIRTLYDYLFINPNNLYLKEEYCKDLNSTCGVDILDMRKELFASSCTEFMEQIYFSEKLLPNCEEIFKFHELEMGYCFLANNLIDYQNIETMPLVYSSLDEYRNLRLVLRSGLIYRYDLYIHSPENQPYFNALSYTITSDPSVHSFNVEGIDNHHDVIDEPVSQRMCKFDTETNDNKVLYRSSKILRS
;
A
#
# COMPACT_ATOMS: atom_id res chain seq x y z
N MET A 1 -65.18 22.63 19.72
CA MET A 1 -64.04 23.00 18.84
C MET A 1 -64.06 22.07 17.64
N GLY A 2 -64.44 22.53 16.44
CA GLY A 2 -64.51 21.62 15.28
C GLY A 2 -65.23 22.13 14.03
N THR A 3 -65.63 23.40 13.96
CA THR A 3 -66.50 23.90 12.87
C THR A 3 -65.87 24.95 11.95
N MET A 4 -64.65 25.43 12.24
CA MET A 4 -63.95 26.36 11.34
C MET A 4 -63.15 25.65 10.23
N ALA A 5 -62.34 24.64 10.58
CA ALA A 5 -61.47 23.96 9.60
C ALA A 5 -62.23 23.30 8.42
N GLY A 6 -63.41 22.70 8.68
CA GLY A 6 -64.21 22.04 7.65
C GLY A 6 -64.89 22.99 6.64
N LYS A 7 -65.20 24.22 7.04
CA LYS A 7 -65.78 25.23 6.13
C LYS A 7 -64.72 25.85 5.22
N TYR A 8 -63.51 26.11 5.73
CA TYR A 8 -62.39 26.60 4.92
C TYR A 8 -61.91 25.54 3.92
N CYS A 9 -61.86 24.26 4.30
CA CYS A 9 -61.51 23.18 3.37
C CYS A 9 -62.55 23.04 2.24
N LYS A 10 -63.86 23.08 2.54
CA LYS A 10 -64.90 23.03 1.49
C LYS A 10 -64.89 24.25 0.58
N ALA A 11 -64.61 25.45 1.12
CA ALA A 11 -64.45 26.66 0.33
C ALA A 11 -63.20 26.64 -0.55
N ALA A 12 -62.08 26.11 -0.06
CA ALA A 12 -60.85 25.92 -0.84
C ALA A 12 -61.05 24.89 -1.96
N ILE A 13 -61.75 23.79 -1.69
CA ILE A 13 -62.09 22.76 -2.69
C ILE A 13 -63.05 23.31 -3.75
N GLY A 14 -64.07 24.09 -3.35
CA GLY A 14 -64.99 24.75 -4.27
C GLY A 14 -64.34 25.84 -5.12
N PHE A 15 -63.40 26.61 -4.54
CA PHE A 15 -62.59 27.60 -5.25
C PHE A 15 -61.63 26.93 -6.23
N LEU A 16 -60.99 25.83 -5.84
CA LEU A 16 -60.14 25.04 -6.73
C LEU A 16 -60.94 24.44 -7.90
N LEU A 17 -62.10 23.83 -7.64
CA LEU A 17 -62.97 23.26 -8.68
C LEU A 17 -63.48 24.32 -9.67
N ASN A 18 -63.87 25.50 -9.19
CA ASN A 18 -64.36 26.57 -10.04
C ASN A 18 -63.24 27.31 -10.79
N SER A 19 -62.06 27.44 -10.17
CA SER A 19 -60.87 28.03 -10.80
C SER A 19 -60.26 27.07 -11.86
N PHE A 20 -60.33 25.76 -11.64
CA PHE A 20 -59.92 24.73 -12.62
C PHE A 20 -60.91 24.57 -13.79
N SER A 21 -62.16 25.02 -13.65
CA SER A 21 -63.10 25.18 -14.78
C SER A 21 -62.63 26.26 -15.77
N ASN A 22 -61.86 27.24 -15.28
CA ASN A 22 -61.33 28.32 -16.08
C ASN A 22 -60.01 27.88 -16.74
N ARG A 23 -60.09 27.47 -18.02
CA ARG A 23 -58.98 26.85 -18.79
C ARG A 23 -57.65 27.60 -18.64
N ARG A 24 -57.66 28.94 -18.55
CA ARG A 24 -56.46 29.77 -18.37
C ARG A 24 -55.77 29.58 -17.02
N PHE A 25 -56.52 29.45 -15.92
CA PHE A 25 -55.94 29.29 -14.58
C PHE A 25 -55.36 27.89 -14.39
N PHE A 26 -56.03 26.85 -14.91
CA PHE A 26 -55.47 25.50 -14.97
C PHE A 26 -54.10 25.48 -15.67
N TRP A 27 -53.99 26.11 -16.85
CA TRP A 27 -52.72 26.19 -17.58
C TRP A 27 -51.64 26.99 -16.84
N ILE A 28 -52.00 28.06 -16.14
CA ILE A 28 -51.04 28.81 -15.30
C ILE A 28 -50.48 27.92 -14.19
N CYS A 29 -51.33 27.17 -13.49
CA CYS A 29 -50.87 26.23 -12.45
C CYS A 29 -49.97 25.13 -13.02
N VAL A 30 -50.31 24.58 -14.19
CA VAL A 30 -49.49 23.57 -14.88
C VAL A 30 -48.12 24.14 -15.27
N ILE A 31 -48.07 25.37 -15.80
CA ILE A 31 -46.81 26.03 -16.17
C ILE A 31 -45.96 26.30 -14.93
N LEU A 32 -46.55 26.79 -13.84
CA LEU A 32 -45.81 27.04 -12.59
C LEU A 32 -45.26 25.76 -11.98
N LEU A 33 -46.05 24.68 -11.97
CA LEU A 33 -45.61 23.38 -11.47
C LEU A 33 -44.53 22.78 -12.38
N SER A 34 -44.64 22.94 -13.70
CA SER A 34 -43.62 22.53 -14.66
C SER A 34 -42.32 23.33 -14.49
N ALA A 35 -42.40 24.64 -14.32
CA ALA A 35 -41.25 25.51 -14.09
C ALA A 35 -40.56 25.20 -12.76
N TRP A 36 -41.33 24.91 -11.71
CA TRP A 36 -40.78 24.46 -10.42
C TRP A 36 -40.00 23.15 -10.58
N ASN A 37 -40.59 22.14 -11.23
CA ASN A 37 -39.92 20.87 -11.48
C ASN A 37 -38.67 21.03 -12.36
N MET A 38 -38.71 21.88 -13.38
CA MET A 38 -37.54 22.14 -14.21
C MET A 38 -36.40 22.78 -13.38
N THR A 39 -36.75 23.73 -12.51
CA THR A 39 -35.77 24.41 -11.64
C THR A 39 -35.15 23.44 -10.63
N THR A 40 -35.95 22.57 -10.01
CA THR A 40 -35.44 21.57 -9.06
C THR A 40 -34.55 20.54 -9.76
N ILE A 41 -34.94 20.04 -10.93
CA ILE A 41 -34.10 19.13 -11.74
C ILE A 41 -32.79 19.81 -12.12
N PHE A 42 -32.83 21.06 -12.56
CA PHE A 42 -31.61 21.80 -12.93
C PHE A 42 -30.66 21.98 -11.74
N LEU A 43 -31.18 22.35 -10.57
CA LEU A 43 -30.37 22.47 -9.34
C LEU A 43 -29.76 21.13 -8.93
N LEU A 44 -30.52 20.04 -9.00
CA LEU A 44 -30.03 18.69 -8.72
C LEU A 44 -28.94 18.27 -9.72
N MET A 45 -29.13 18.55 -11.00
CA MET A 45 -28.18 18.20 -12.05
C MET A 45 -26.88 19.00 -11.93
N LYS A 46 -26.96 20.29 -11.61
CA LYS A 46 -25.77 21.12 -11.33
C LYS A 46 -25.02 20.60 -10.11
N ASN A 47 -25.73 20.30 -9.02
CA ASN A 47 -25.12 19.78 -7.81
C ASN A 47 -24.43 18.43 -8.07
N ARG A 48 -25.07 17.52 -8.82
CA ARG A 48 -24.48 16.23 -9.19
C ARG A 48 -23.26 16.39 -10.09
N SER A 49 -23.27 17.35 -11.02
CA SER A 49 -22.10 17.65 -11.86
C SER A 49 -20.92 18.17 -11.05
N ASP A 50 -21.17 18.87 -9.94
CA ASP A 50 -20.11 19.42 -9.09
C ASP A 50 -19.61 18.43 -8.02
N THR A 51 -20.37 17.39 -7.70
CA THR A 51 -19.96 16.38 -6.69
C THR A 51 -19.49 15.07 -7.31
N ASP A 52 -20.10 14.65 -8.42
CA ASP A 52 -19.96 13.29 -8.97
C ASP A 52 -19.59 13.36 -10.48
N SER A 53 -18.51 14.07 -10.83
CA SER A 53 -18.05 14.20 -12.24
C SER A 53 -17.35 12.94 -12.79
N THR A 54 -16.81 12.09 -11.91
CA THR A 54 -16.05 10.89 -12.29
C THR A 54 -16.83 9.60 -12.00
N SER A 55 -16.74 8.62 -12.90
CA SER A 55 -17.30 7.27 -12.71
C SER A 55 -16.23 6.19 -12.84
N ILE A 56 -16.32 5.14 -12.04
CA ILE A 56 -15.43 3.98 -12.11
C ILE A 56 -16.04 2.96 -13.07
N GLY A 57 -15.36 2.71 -14.18
CA GLY A 57 -15.67 1.62 -15.11
C GLY A 57 -14.75 0.43 -14.88
N VAL A 58 -15.30 -0.78 -14.92
CA VAL A 58 -14.50 -2.02 -14.92
C VAL A 58 -14.29 -2.46 -16.36
N THR A 59 -13.06 -2.43 -16.83
CA THR A 59 -12.68 -2.93 -18.15
C THR A 59 -11.80 -4.16 -18.01
N THR A 60 -12.23 -5.29 -18.58
CA THR A 60 -11.42 -6.53 -18.65
C THR A 60 -10.58 -6.63 -19.92
N SER A 61 -10.64 -5.62 -20.78
CA SER A 61 -9.75 -5.48 -21.91
C SER A 61 -8.34 -5.29 -21.39
N TYR A 62 -7.49 -6.31 -21.57
CA TYR A 62 -6.06 -6.24 -21.28
C TYR A 62 -5.49 -4.96 -21.92
N LEU A 63 -5.14 -3.98 -21.09
CA LEU A 63 -4.64 -2.68 -21.55
C LEU A 63 -3.35 -2.84 -22.37
N SER A 64 -2.63 -3.95 -22.15
CA SER A 64 -1.41 -4.33 -22.85
C SER A 64 -1.33 -5.85 -23.11
N TRP A 65 -0.72 -6.23 -24.23
CA TRP A 65 -0.43 -7.65 -24.56
C TRP A 65 0.64 -8.27 -23.64
N ILE A 66 1.44 -7.42 -23.00
CA ILE A 66 2.47 -7.76 -22.01
C ILE A 66 2.09 -7.05 -20.72
N ASN A 67 1.87 -7.83 -19.67
CA ASN A 67 1.56 -7.37 -18.33
C ASN A 67 2.77 -7.51 -17.43
N THR A 68 2.87 -6.63 -16.44
CA THR A 68 3.96 -6.65 -15.46
C THR A 68 3.53 -7.47 -14.26
N PHE A 69 4.40 -8.34 -13.78
CA PHE A 69 4.17 -9.06 -12.53
C PHE A 69 4.15 -8.05 -11.36
N PRO A 70 3.32 -8.24 -10.32
CA PRO A 70 3.38 -7.36 -9.15
C PRO A 70 4.78 -7.35 -8.53
N ALA A 71 5.09 -6.29 -7.79
CA ALA A 71 6.32 -6.26 -7.00
C ALA A 71 6.24 -7.26 -5.85
N VAL A 72 7.34 -7.97 -5.65
CA VAL A 72 7.49 -9.02 -4.65
C VAL A 72 8.63 -8.62 -3.74
N SER A 73 8.33 -8.46 -2.46
CA SER A 73 9.30 -7.99 -1.47
C SER A 73 9.45 -9.01 -0.35
N LEU A 74 10.69 -9.41 -0.08
CA LEU A 74 11.05 -10.35 0.98
C LEU A 74 11.78 -9.59 2.07
N CYS A 75 11.12 -9.32 3.18
CA CYS A 75 11.71 -8.57 4.28
C CYS A 75 12.08 -9.49 5.44
N LEU A 76 13.24 -9.25 6.05
CA LEU A 76 13.63 -9.94 7.27
C LEU A 76 12.67 -9.59 8.40
N SER A 77 12.21 -10.62 9.10
CA SER A 77 11.37 -10.48 10.27
C SER A 77 11.97 -11.18 11.47
N LYS A 78 11.56 -10.71 12.65
CA LYS A 78 12.11 -11.16 13.93
C LYS A 78 11.91 -12.67 14.10
N ASN A 79 13.01 -13.40 14.21
CA ASN A 79 13.04 -14.83 14.52
C ASN A 79 13.60 -15.09 15.94
N ARG A 80 13.91 -16.34 16.28
CA ARG A 80 14.66 -16.71 17.49
C ARG A 80 16.09 -16.17 17.44
N ILE A 81 16.62 -15.82 18.62
CA ILE A 81 17.99 -15.37 18.79
C ILE A 81 18.96 -16.49 18.39
N THR A 82 19.92 -16.18 17.53
CA THR A 82 20.91 -17.13 17.03
C THR A 82 22.13 -17.19 17.95
N LYS A 83 22.93 -18.25 17.82
CA LYS A 83 24.21 -18.37 18.56
C LYS A 83 25.19 -17.30 18.11
N GLU A 84 25.30 -17.09 16.79
CA GLU A 84 26.11 -16.05 16.17
C GLU A 84 25.77 -14.67 16.72
N PHE A 85 24.48 -14.36 16.84
CA PHE A 85 24.02 -13.12 17.45
C PHE A 85 24.53 -12.97 18.89
N SER A 86 24.32 -14.01 19.71
CA SER A 86 24.72 -13.99 21.11
C SER A 86 26.24 -13.83 21.28
N GLU A 87 27.02 -14.42 20.38
CA GLU A 87 28.48 -14.26 20.35
C GLU A 87 28.91 -12.86 19.90
N ALA A 88 28.27 -12.31 18.87
CA ALA A 88 28.53 -10.96 18.39
C ALA A 88 28.28 -9.91 19.47
N VAL A 89 27.22 -10.07 20.27
CA VAL A 89 26.94 -9.21 21.43
C VAL A 89 27.99 -9.39 22.53
N LYS A 90 28.40 -10.63 22.84
CA LYS A 90 29.44 -10.90 23.85
C LYS A 90 30.79 -10.27 23.50
N ARG A 91 31.17 -10.27 22.23
CA ARG A 91 32.42 -9.63 21.75
C ARG A 91 32.38 -8.10 21.91
N ARG A 92 31.21 -7.49 21.78
CA ARG A 92 30.99 -6.04 21.83
C ARG A 92 30.68 -5.49 23.23
N ALA A 93 30.24 -6.34 24.16
CA ALA A 93 29.96 -5.93 25.53
C ALA A 93 31.25 -5.48 26.23
N ALA A 94 31.34 -4.19 26.56
CA ALA A 94 32.57 -3.47 26.88
C ALA A 94 33.32 -3.89 28.16
N ASN A 95 32.95 -4.96 28.88
CA ASN A 95 33.43 -5.17 30.26
C ASN A 95 33.88 -6.61 30.63
N ASN A 96 34.23 -7.49 29.68
CA ASN A 96 34.66 -8.88 29.96
C ASN A 96 33.68 -9.73 30.81
N GLN A 97 32.50 -9.19 31.12
CA GLN A 97 31.46 -9.83 31.89
C GLN A 97 30.39 -10.28 30.91
N SER A 98 29.99 -11.55 31.01
CA SER A 98 29.00 -12.11 30.09
C SER A 98 27.70 -11.31 30.19
N PRO A 99 27.24 -10.65 29.11
CA PRO A 99 26.00 -9.89 29.13
C PRO A 99 24.83 -10.80 29.53
N SER A 100 23.92 -10.28 30.34
CA SER A 100 22.70 -10.99 30.74
C SER A 100 21.89 -11.39 29.51
N TYR A 101 21.22 -12.55 29.57
CA TYR A 101 20.30 -12.98 28.51
C TYR A 101 19.24 -11.92 28.19
N THR A 102 18.77 -11.20 29.20
CA THR A 102 17.79 -10.12 29.01
C THR A 102 18.36 -8.97 28.18
N TYR A 103 19.63 -8.61 28.38
CA TYR A 103 20.31 -7.60 27.57
C TYR A 103 20.44 -8.05 26.11
N ILE A 104 20.87 -9.30 25.88
CA ILE A 104 20.96 -9.87 24.53
C ILE A 104 19.59 -9.84 23.84
N ARG A 105 18.53 -10.21 24.56
CA ARG A 105 17.16 -10.17 24.03
C ARG A 105 16.70 -8.75 23.71
N THR A 106 16.94 -7.79 24.61
CA THR A 106 16.57 -6.38 24.37
C THR A 106 17.31 -5.81 23.16
N LEU A 107 18.60 -6.13 23.01
CA LEU A 107 19.38 -5.69 21.86
C LEU A 107 18.93 -6.34 20.55
N TYR A 108 18.58 -7.63 20.59
CA TYR A 108 17.96 -8.30 19.45
C TYR A 108 16.63 -7.65 19.06
N ASP A 109 15.80 -7.32 20.04
CA ASP A 109 14.54 -6.60 19.82
C ASP A 109 14.79 -5.21 19.20
N TYR A 110 15.87 -4.54 19.60
CA TYR A 110 16.28 -3.24 19.06
C TYR A 110 16.63 -3.31 17.56
N LEU A 111 17.30 -4.37 17.13
CA LEU A 111 17.69 -4.55 15.74
C LEU A 111 16.50 -4.74 14.79
N PHE A 112 15.39 -5.27 15.29
CA PHE A 112 14.14 -5.45 14.55
C PHE A 112 13.05 -4.43 14.93
N ILE A 113 13.42 -3.28 15.50
CA ILE A 113 12.44 -2.21 15.79
C ILE A 113 11.73 -1.83 14.49
N ASN A 114 10.42 -1.98 14.55
CA ASN A 114 9.44 -1.51 13.59
C ASN A 114 8.47 -0.62 14.39
N PRO A 115 7.86 0.43 13.80
CA PRO A 115 6.82 1.24 14.47
C PRO A 115 5.74 0.43 15.21
N ASN A 116 5.49 -0.84 14.83
CA ASN A 116 4.54 -1.73 15.49
C ASN A 116 5.07 -2.46 16.75
N ASN A 117 6.37 -2.38 17.07
CA ASN A 117 7.00 -3.14 18.16
C ASN A 117 7.87 -2.25 19.07
N LEU A 118 7.24 -1.25 19.68
CA LEU A 118 7.86 -0.27 20.60
C LEU A 118 8.00 -0.75 22.05
N TYR A 119 8.18 -2.06 22.29
CA TYR A 119 8.40 -2.58 23.65
C TYR A 119 9.87 -2.41 24.07
N LEU A 120 10.28 -1.15 24.24
CA LEU A 120 11.60 -0.80 24.75
C LEU A 120 11.58 -0.79 26.28
N LYS A 121 12.41 -1.64 26.89
CA LYS A 121 12.70 -1.58 28.33
C LYS A 121 13.99 -0.80 28.53
N GLU A 122 13.86 0.53 28.66
CA GLU A 122 14.98 1.46 28.92
C GLU A 122 15.84 1.06 30.12
N GLU A 123 15.27 0.31 31.06
CA GLU A 123 15.92 -0.10 32.31
C GLU A 123 17.26 -0.84 32.14
N TYR A 124 17.45 -1.58 31.04
CA TYR A 124 18.68 -2.34 30.80
C TYR A 124 19.78 -1.54 30.10
N CYS A 125 19.47 -0.32 29.65
CA CYS A 125 20.39 0.57 28.96
C CYS A 125 20.66 1.85 29.76
N LYS A 126 20.14 1.98 31.00
CA LYS A 126 20.21 3.19 31.83
C LYS A 126 21.63 3.71 32.05
N ASP A 127 22.63 2.83 32.12
CA ASP A 127 24.04 3.19 32.35
C ASP A 127 24.90 3.20 31.07
N LEU A 128 24.27 3.02 29.91
CA LEU A 128 24.92 2.94 28.60
C LEU A 128 24.48 4.11 27.71
N ASN A 129 25.22 4.38 26.64
CA ASN A 129 24.87 5.43 25.67
C ASN A 129 23.47 5.20 25.05
N SER A 130 22.94 6.18 24.30
CA SER A 130 21.63 6.14 23.63
C SER A 130 21.36 4.90 22.75
N THR A 131 22.41 4.17 22.36
CA THR A 131 22.34 2.92 21.59
C THR A 131 22.60 1.66 22.44
N CYS A 132 22.46 1.75 23.77
CA CYS A 132 22.72 0.66 24.71
C CYS A 132 24.17 0.12 24.64
N GLY A 133 25.13 0.98 24.25
CA GLY A 133 26.57 0.66 24.21
C GLY A 133 27.04 -0.07 22.95
N VAL A 134 26.21 -0.20 21.91
CA VAL A 134 26.57 -0.86 20.65
C VAL A 134 26.16 -0.03 19.43
N ASP A 135 26.86 -0.20 18.31
CA ASP A 135 26.45 0.38 17.03
C ASP A 135 25.47 -0.57 16.33
N ILE A 136 24.21 -0.16 16.28
CA ILE A 136 23.09 -0.95 15.76
C ILE A 136 23.19 -1.10 14.24
N LEU A 137 23.69 -0.09 13.53
CA LEU A 137 23.83 -0.15 12.07
C LEU A 137 24.96 -1.09 11.69
N ASP A 138 26.07 -1.04 12.41
CA ASP A 138 27.18 -1.99 12.25
C ASP A 138 26.74 -3.43 12.54
N MET A 139 26.00 -3.63 13.63
CA MET A 139 25.45 -4.93 13.97
C MET A 139 24.49 -5.48 12.92
N ARG A 140 23.61 -4.65 12.35
CA ARG A 140 22.72 -5.09 11.26
C ARG A 140 23.52 -5.55 10.04
N LYS A 141 24.55 -4.81 9.65
CA LYS A 141 25.41 -5.14 8.50
C LYS A 141 26.21 -6.42 8.68
N GLU A 142 26.67 -6.71 9.90
CA GLU A 142 27.40 -7.94 10.19
C GLU A 142 26.48 -9.17 10.25
N LEU A 143 25.29 -9.01 10.82
CA LEU A 143 24.46 -10.14 11.21
C LEU A 143 23.41 -10.48 10.15
N PHE A 144 22.83 -9.48 9.49
CA PHE A 144 21.72 -9.71 8.57
C PHE A 144 22.22 -9.92 7.15
N ALA A 145 21.53 -10.82 6.45
CA ALA A 145 21.78 -11.08 5.05
C ALA A 145 21.62 -9.79 4.24
N SER A 146 22.63 -9.49 3.42
CA SER A 146 22.60 -8.38 2.45
C SER A 146 22.53 -8.88 1.01
N SER A 147 22.70 -10.20 0.82
CA SER A 147 22.60 -10.88 -0.46
C SER A 147 21.46 -11.91 -0.43
N CYS A 148 20.71 -12.00 -1.53
CA CYS A 148 19.66 -13.01 -1.68
C CYS A 148 20.24 -14.42 -1.77
N THR A 149 21.51 -14.57 -2.17
CA THR A 149 22.18 -15.87 -2.32
C THR A 149 22.34 -16.62 -1.00
N GLU A 150 22.31 -15.89 0.12
CA GLU A 150 22.46 -16.43 1.47
C GLU A 150 21.26 -17.29 1.90
N PHE A 151 20.06 -17.00 1.39
CA PHE A 151 18.82 -17.68 1.79
C PHE A 151 18.02 -18.26 0.62
N MET A 152 18.28 -17.81 -0.61
CA MET A 152 17.61 -18.28 -1.82
C MET A 152 18.53 -19.21 -2.61
N GLU A 153 18.00 -20.34 -3.06
CA GLU A 153 18.73 -21.35 -3.82
C GLU A 153 18.43 -21.24 -5.32
N GLN A 154 17.14 -21.20 -5.69
CA GLN A 154 16.72 -21.13 -7.09
C GLN A 154 15.47 -20.26 -7.24
N ILE A 155 15.36 -19.56 -8.37
CA ILE A 155 14.18 -18.78 -8.74
C ILE A 155 13.67 -19.29 -10.06
N TYR A 156 12.37 -19.56 -10.12
CA TYR A 156 11.68 -19.88 -11.35
C TYR A 156 10.61 -18.82 -11.63
N PHE A 157 10.57 -18.35 -12.85
CA PHE A 157 9.50 -17.49 -13.34
C PHE A 157 8.93 -18.09 -14.62
N SER A 158 7.62 -18.28 -14.66
CA SER A 158 6.94 -18.99 -15.76
C SER A 158 7.60 -20.35 -16.05
N GLU A 159 7.91 -21.10 -14.99
CA GLU A 159 8.63 -22.38 -15.00
C GLU A 159 10.06 -22.36 -15.59
N LYS A 160 10.62 -21.18 -15.91
CA LYS A 160 12.00 -21.03 -16.36
C LYS A 160 12.90 -20.64 -15.20
N LEU A 161 14.03 -21.33 -15.07
CA LEU A 161 15.06 -21.01 -14.09
C LEU A 161 15.71 -19.67 -14.44
N LEU A 162 15.72 -18.75 -13.48
CA LEU A 162 16.45 -17.48 -13.58
C LEU A 162 17.86 -17.64 -12.99
N PRO A 163 18.91 -17.21 -13.72
CA PRO A 163 20.29 -17.58 -13.40
C PRO A 163 20.89 -16.82 -12.21
N ASN A 164 20.34 -15.65 -11.85
CA ASN A 164 20.91 -14.80 -10.81
C ASN A 164 19.80 -14.21 -9.92
N CYS A 165 19.89 -14.45 -8.61
CA CYS A 165 18.92 -13.87 -7.68
C CYS A 165 19.14 -12.36 -7.51
N GLU A 166 20.37 -11.87 -7.57
CA GLU A 166 20.72 -10.46 -7.31
C GLU A 166 20.22 -9.52 -8.42
N GLU A 167 20.02 -10.05 -9.62
CA GLU A 167 19.42 -9.30 -10.73
C GLU A 167 17.91 -9.13 -10.54
N ILE A 168 17.26 -10.10 -9.90
CA ILE A 168 15.81 -10.10 -9.71
C ILE A 168 15.44 -9.42 -8.40
N PHE A 169 16.08 -9.81 -7.30
CA PHE A 169 15.83 -9.37 -5.93
C PHE A 169 16.96 -8.48 -5.45
N LYS A 170 16.74 -7.16 -5.51
CA LYS A 170 17.73 -6.17 -5.09
C LYS A 170 17.53 -5.78 -3.63
N PHE A 171 18.63 -5.61 -2.91
CA PHE A 171 18.64 -5.29 -1.49
C PHE A 171 18.34 -3.80 -1.22
N HIS A 172 17.44 -3.54 -0.26
CA HIS A 172 17.08 -2.20 0.21
C HIS A 172 16.89 -2.17 1.73
N GLU A 173 17.28 -1.04 2.34
CA GLU A 173 16.96 -0.72 3.73
C GLU A 173 15.66 0.10 3.76
N LEU A 174 14.54 -0.55 4.15
CA LEU A 174 13.20 0.04 4.19
C LEU A 174 12.69 0.19 5.62
N GLU A 175 11.50 0.78 5.79
CA GLU A 175 10.83 0.87 7.09
C GLU A 175 10.60 -0.51 7.73
N MET A 176 10.40 -1.55 6.92
CA MET A 176 10.24 -2.93 7.37
C MET A 176 11.57 -3.60 7.74
N GLY A 177 12.70 -2.90 7.60
CA GLY A 177 14.04 -3.41 7.82
C GLY A 177 14.73 -3.78 6.51
N TYR A 178 15.52 -4.84 6.55
CA TYR A 178 16.27 -5.32 5.39
C TYR A 178 15.33 -6.09 4.48
N CYS A 179 15.15 -5.61 3.26
CA CYS A 179 14.22 -6.16 2.28
C CYS A 179 14.91 -6.42 0.94
N PHE A 180 14.44 -7.46 0.26
CA PHE A 180 14.85 -7.79 -1.10
C PHE A 180 13.65 -7.60 -2.01
N LEU A 181 13.74 -6.65 -2.95
CA LEU A 181 12.63 -6.25 -3.81
C LEU A 181 12.83 -6.78 -5.23
N ALA A 182 11.79 -7.36 -5.80
CA ALA A 182 11.69 -7.69 -7.21
C ALA A 182 10.59 -6.88 -7.88
N ASN A 183 10.82 -6.51 -9.15
CA ASN A 183 9.85 -5.78 -9.98
C ASN A 183 9.41 -4.42 -9.40
N ASN A 184 10.34 -3.64 -8.84
CA ASN A 184 10.03 -2.37 -8.17
C ASN A 184 10.64 -1.15 -8.87
N LEU A 185 9.91 -0.03 -8.95
CA LEU A 185 10.38 1.21 -9.60
C LEU A 185 11.51 1.94 -8.87
N ILE A 186 11.87 1.54 -7.64
CA ILE A 186 13.12 1.99 -7.02
C ILE A 186 14.33 1.59 -7.87
N ASP A 187 14.27 0.41 -8.48
CA ASP A 187 15.39 -0.26 -9.12
C ASP A 187 15.40 -0.16 -10.64
N TYR A 188 14.27 0.23 -11.23
CA TYR A 188 14.01 0.25 -12.66
C TYR A 188 13.38 1.59 -13.02
N GLN A 189 13.85 2.21 -14.12
CA GLN A 189 13.35 3.51 -14.54
C GLN A 189 11.90 3.44 -15.03
N ASN A 190 11.54 2.33 -15.70
CA ASN A 190 10.22 2.13 -16.28
C ASN A 190 9.77 0.68 -16.06
N ILE A 191 8.45 0.50 -16.02
CA ILE A 191 7.77 -0.79 -15.90
C ILE A 191 8.22 -1.78 -17.00
N GLU A 192 8.45 -1.28 -18.22
CA GLU A 192 8.87 -2.10 -19.37
C GLU A 192 10.25 -2.74 -19.23
N THR A 193 11.12 -2.17 -18.38
CA THR A 193 12.49 -2.67 -18.17
C THR A 193 12.58 -3.71 -17.05
N MET A 194 11.46 -4.02 -16.41
CA MET A 194 11.42 -4.94 -15.29
C MET A 194 11.54 -6.40 -15.76
N PRO A 195 12.19 -7.27 -14.97
CA PRO A 195 12.52 -8.63 -15.42
C PRO A 195 11.33 -9.60 -15.36
N LEU A 196 10.32 -9.34 -14.52
CA LEU A 196 9.17 -10.22 -14.36
C LEU A 196 7.97 -9.66 -15.14
N VAL A 197 7.87 -10.07 -16.40
CA VAL A 197 6.79 -9.70 -17.31
C VAL A 197 6.15 -10.96 -17.90
N TYR A 198 4.84 -10.95 -18.08
CA TYR A 198 4.09 -12.07 -18.61
C TYR A 198 3.03 -11.61 -19.60
N SER A 199 2.71 -12.44 -20.58
CA SER A 199 1.59 -12.21 -21.49
C SER A 199 0.33 -12.92 -20.98
N SER A 200 -0.84 -12.42 -21.39
CA SER A 200 -2.12 -13.11 -21.16
C SER A 200 -2.19 -14.47 -21.87
N LEU A 201 -1.32 -14.70 -22.86
CA LEU A 201 -1.19 -15.97 -23.58
C LEU A 201 -0.29 -17.00 -22.89
N ASP A 202 0.46 -16.60 -21.86
CA ASP A 202 1.38 -17.50 -21.17
C ASP A 202 0.63 -18.52 -20.31
N GLU A 203 1.00 -19.79 -20.47
CA GLU A 203 0.44 -20.90 -19.70
C GLU A 203 0.76 -20.77 -18.20
N TYR A 204 1.99 -20.38 -17.88
CA TYR A 204 2.51 -20.27 -16.53
C TYR A 204 2.81 -18.81 -16.17
N ARG A 205 2.16 -18.32 -15.12
CA ARG A 205 2.26 -16.93 -14.61
C ARG A 205 2.58 -16.95 -13.12
N ASN A 206 3.57 -17.75 -12.75
CA ASN A 206 3.96 -17.99 -11.36
C ASN A 206 5.43 -17.64 -11.15
N LEU A 207 5.70 -17.09 -9.97
CA LEU A 207 7.03 -16.96 -9.39
C LEU A 207 7.18 -18.07 -8.34
N ARG A 208 8.14 -18.97 -8.53
CA ARG A 208 8.48 -20.02 -7.57
C ARG A 208 9.87 -19.76 -7.00
N LEU A 209 9.93 -19.61 -5.69
CA LEU A 209 11.17 -19.40 -4.94
C LEU A 209 11.53 -20.69 -4.22
N VAL A 210 12.74 -21.19 -4.44
CA VAL A 210 13.32 -22.30 -3.69
C VAL A 210 14.29 -21.71 -2.67
N LEU A 211 13.98 -21.86 -1.40
CA LEU A 211 14.78 -21.33 -0.30
C LEU A 211 15.72 -22.40 0.25
N ARG A 212 16.87 -21.97 0.75
CA ARG A 212 17.83 -22.86 1.39
C ARG A 212 17.24 -23.43 2.69
N SER A 213 17.55 -24.69 2.96
CA SER A 213 17.17 -25.32 4.25
C SER A 213 17.92 -24.67 5.41
N GLY A 214 17.26 -24.56 6.57
CA GLY A 214 17.88 -24.04 7.79
C GLY A 214 17.99 -22.51 7.83
N LEU A 215 16.98 -21.81 7.31
CA LEU A 215 16.92 -20.34 7.37
C LEU A 215 17.16 -19.83 8.81
N ILE A 216 18.23 -19.05 8.95
CA ILE A 216 18.64 -18.43 10.22
C ILE A 216 17.60 -17.38 10.63
N TYR A 217 17.11 -16.61 9.65
CA TYR A 217 16.13 -15.56 9.82
C TYR A 217 14.76 -15.98 9.30
N ARG A 218 13.72 -15.32 9.82
CA ARG A 218 12.37 -15.44 9.29
C ARG A 218 12.20 -14.36 8.22
N TYR A 219 11.45 -14.67 7.17
CA TYR A 219 11.16 -13.74 6.09
C TYR A 219 9.66 -13.57 5.94
N ASP A 220 9.21 -12.34 5.76
CA ASP A 220 7.84 -12.03 5.44
C ASP A 220 7.76 -11.55 3.99
N LEU A 221 6.87 -12.18 3.22
CA LEU A 221 6.60 -11.86 1.83
C LEU A 221 5.50 -10.79 1.74
N TYR A 222 5.78 -9.75 0.97
CA TYR A 222 4.84 -8.70 0.64
C TYR A 222 4.63 -8.67 -0.87
N ILE A 223 3.37 -8.49 -1.27
CA ILE A 223 3.00 -8.30 -2.68
C ILE A 223 2.29 -6.98 -2.79
N HIS A 224 2.78 -6.13 -3.68
CA HIS A 224 2.28 -4.78 -3.88
C HIS A 224 2.52 -4.32 -5.31
N SER A 225 1.98 -3.15 -5.65
CA SER A 225 2.25 -2.55 -6.95
C SER A 225 3.73 -2.14 -7.09
N PRO A 226 4.29 -2.14 -8.32
CA PRO A 226 5.67 -1.74 -8.59
C PRO A 226 6.09 -0.35 -8.10
N GLU A 227 5.15 0.59 -8.05
CA GLU A 227 5.34 1.95 -7.56
C GLU A 227 5.42 2.07 -6.03
N ASN A 228 4.93 1.07 -5.31
CA ASN A 228 4.85 1.08 -3.86
C ASN A 228 6.02 0.33 -3.21
N GLN A 229 6.25 0.58 -1.93
CA GLN A 229 7.17 -0.16 -1.07
C GLN A 229 6.37 -0.88 0.03
N PRO A 230 6.88 -2.00 0.59
CA PRO A 230 6.24 -2.60 1.75
C PRO A 230 6.24 -1.62 2.92
N TYR A 231 5.07 -1.39 3.49
CA TYR A 231 4.85 -0.49 4.63
C TYR A 231 4.20 -1.25 5.80
N PHE A 232 4.17 -0.62 6.97
CA PHE A 232 3.75 -1.27 8.23
C PHE A 232 2.33 -1.84 8.25
N ASN A 233 1.43 -1.31 7.41
CA ASN A 233 0.05 -1.74 7.26
C ASN A 233 -0.18 -2.65 6.04
N ALA A 234 0.88 -2.97 5.28
CA ALA A 234 0.78 -3.86 4.14
C ALA A 234 0.52 -5.30 4.60
N LEU A 235 -0.29 -6.03 3.82
CA LEU A 235 -0.51 -7.45 4.03
C LEU A 235 0.80 -8.21 3.79
N SER A 236 1.15 -9.09 4.73
CA SER A 236 2.35 -9.91 4.68
C SER A 236 2.04 -11.38 4.87
N TYR A 237 2.87 -12.22 4.26
CA TYR A 237 2.79 -13.67 4.32
C TYR A 237 4.10 -14.19 4.89
N THR A 238 4.07 -14.71 6.12
CA THR A 238 5.26 -15.30 6.73
C THR A 238 5.68 -16.55 5.97
N ILE A 239 6.94 -16.57 5.55
CA ILE A 239 7.56 -17.73 4.91
C ILE A 239 7.92 -18.75 5.99
N THR A 240 7.37 -19.94 5.85
CA THR A 240 7.67 -21.09 6.72
C THR A 240 8.56 -22.09 5.99
N SER A 241 9.01 -23.13 6.69
CA SER A 241 9.76 -24.24 6.10
C SER A 241 8.90 -25.12 5.19
N ASP A 242 7.58 -25.04 5.33
CA ASP A 242 6.65 -25.87 4.58
C ASP A 242 6.39 -25.22 3.22
N PRO A 243 6.35 -26.00 2.13
CA PRO A 243 6.00 -25.47 0.82
C PRO A 243 4.63 -24.80 0.86
N SER A 244 4.58 -23.50 0.56
CA SER A 244 3.35 -22.73 0.46
C SER A 244 3.11 -22.27 -0.97
N VAL A 245 1.83 -22.24 -1.36
CA VAL A 245 1.39 -21.67 -2.63
C VAL A 245 0.41 -20.57 -2.32
N HIS A 246 0.73 -19.35 -2.76
CA HIS A 246 -0.14 -18.19 -2.62
C HIS A 246 -0.67 -17.81 -4.00
N SER A 247 -2.00 -17.68 -4.11
CA SER A 247 -2.68 -17.26 -5.33
C SER A 247 -3.30 -15.89 -5.12
N PHE A 248 -3.06 -14.99 -6.07
CA PHE A 248 -3.49 -13.60 -5.98
C PHE A 248 -4.27 -13.23 -7.24
N ASN A 249 -5.39 -12.56 -7.06
CA ASN A 249 -6.05 -11.83 -8.11
C ASN A 249 -5.57 -10.39 -8.02
N VAL A 250 -4.78 -9.96 -8.99
CA VAL A 250 -4.24 -8.59 -9.04
C VAL A 250 -5.11 -7.80 -10.00
N GLU A 251 -5.73 -6.75 -9.50
CA GLU A 251 -6.52 -5.80 -10.27
C GLU A 251 -5.77 -4.46 -10.27
N GLY A 252 -5.39 -4.00 -11.47
CA GLY A 252 -4.82 -2.67 -11.64
C GLY A 252 -5.94 -1.64 -11.69
N ILE A 253 -5.85 -0.61 -10.85
CA ILE A 253 -6.73 0.56 -10.92
C ILE A 253 -5.90 1.68 -11.53
N ASP A 254 -6.29 2.12 -12.72
CA ASP A 254 -5.67 3.26 -13.38
C ASP A 254 -6.70 4.37 -13.59
N ASN A 255 -6.26 5.61 -13.43
CA ASN A 255 -7.11 6.77 -13.69
C ASN A 255 -7.06 7.08 -15.18
N HIS A 256 -8.22 7.19 -15.82
CA HIS A 256 -8.27 7.60 -17.22
C HIS A 256 -7.62 8.99 -17.38
N HIS A 257 -6.88 9.21 -18.48
CA HIS A 257 -6.14 10.46 -18.70
C HIS A 257 -7.01 11.71 -18.56
N ASP A 258 -8.23 11.68 -19.08
CA ASP A 258 -9.18 12.80 -19.01
C ASP A 258 -9.57 13.21 -17.57
N VAL A 259 -9.35 12.34 -16.57
CA VAL A 259 -9.62 12.66 -15.16
C VAL A 259 -8.64 13.70 -14.62
N ILE A 260 -7.49 13.93 -15.28
CA ILE A 260 -6.53 14.96 -14.85
C ILE A 260 -7.11 16.38 -14.91
N ASP A 261 -8.04 16.62 -15.84
CA ASP A 261 -8.67 17.92 -16.06
C ASP A 261 -9.72 18.25 -14.97
N GLU A 262 -10.16 17.25 -14.21
CA GLU A 262 -11.05 17.42 -13.07
C GLU A 262 -10.27 17.98 -11.85
N PRO A 263 -10.87 18.89 -11.07
CA PRO A 263 -10.21 19.44 -9.89
C PRO A 263 -9.95 18.35 -8.84
N VAL A 264 -8.81 18.43 -8.15
CA VAL A 264 -8.36 17.46 -7.13
C VAL A 264 -9.43 17.19 -6.07
N SER A 265 -10.22 18.20 -5.69
CA SER A 265 -11.30 18.07 -4.71
C SER A 265 -12.47 17.18 -5.17
N GLN A 266 -12.62 16.95 -6.48
CA GLN A 266 -13.67 16.10 -7.05
C GLN A 266 -13.14 14.71 -7.36
N ARG A 267 -11.97 14.60 -8.02
CA ARG A 267 -11.37 13.28 -8.32
C ARG A 267 -10.75 12.58 -7.12
N MET A 268 -10.47 13.30 -6.03
CA MET A 268 -9.94 12.78 -4.76
C MET A 268 -8.61 12.03 -4.87
N CYS A 269 -7.94 12.09 -6.03
CA CYS A 269 -6.65 11.49 -6.31
C CYS A 269 -5.73 12.54 -6.96
N LYS A 270 -4.42 12.30 -6.90
CA LYS A 270 -3.39 13.12 -7.53
C LYS A 270 -2.71 12.30 -8.62
N PHE A 271 -2.42 12.89 -9.78
CA PHE A 271 -1.59 12.24 -10.78
C PHE A 271 -0.11 12.48 -10.48
N ASP A 272 0.74 11.52 -10.84
CA ASP A 272 2.17 11.60 -10.59
C ASP A 272 2.82 12.81 -11.28
N THR A 273 2.32 13.17 -12.46
CA THR A 273 2.76 14.32 -13.27
C THR A 273 2.50 15.68 -12.61
N GLU A 274 1.60 15.75 -11.63
CA GLU A 274 1.26 17.00 -10.94
C GLU A 274 2.21 17.32 -9.78
N THR A 275 3.17 16.43 -9.53
CA THR A 275 4.17 16.63 -8.48
C THR A 275 5.27 17.53 -9.02
N ASN A 276 5.12 18.84 -8.84
CA ASN A 276 6.16 19.86 -9.12
C ASN A 276 7.37 19.79 -8.17
N ASP A 277 7.35 18.91 -7.18
CA ASP A 277 8.48 18.66 -6.31
C ASP A 277 9.32 17.52 -6.89
N ASN A 278 10.47 17.85 -7.47
CA ASN A 278 11.63 16.95 -7.69
C ASN A 278 12.18 16.35 -6.35
N LYS A 279 11.36 16.30 -5.29
CA LYS A 279 11.70 15.96 -3.91
C LYS A 279 10.89 14.80 -3.32
N VAL A 280 9.94 14.22 -4.06
CA VAL A 280 9.28 12.97 -3.64
C VAL A 280 9.90 11.76 -4.34
N LEU A 281 11.22 11.78 -4.49
CA LEU A 281 12.00 10.57 -4.29
C LEU A 281 12.36 10.60 -2.82
N TYR A 282 11.96 9.60 -2.04
CA TYR A 282 12.49 9.39 -0.70
C TYR A 282 14.01 9.27 -0.81
N ARG A 283 14.70 10.41 -0.74
CA ARG A 283 16.13 10.49 -0.58
C ARG A 283 16.34 10.17 0.88
N SER A 284 16.57 8.89 1.19
CA SER A 284 17.20 8.50 2.45
C SER A 284 18.46 9.34 2.54
N SER A 285 18.38 10.44 3.29
CA SER A 285 19.49 11.33 3.48
C SER A 285 20.60 10.48 4.07
N LYS A 286 21.72 10.35 3.36
CA LYS A 286 23.00 10.06 3.99
C LYS A 286 23.09 10.99 5.19
N ILE A 287 22.91 10.43 6.39
CA ILE A 287 23.15 11.16 7.63
C ILE A 287 24.64 11.52 7.56
N LEU A 288 24.86 12.81 7.34
CA LEU A 288 26.16 13.43 7.36
C LEU A 288 26.84 13.08 8.69
N ARG A 289 28.05 12.55 8.57
CA ARG A 289 29.02 12.51 9.66
C ARG A 289 29.17 13.92 10.23
N SER A 290 28.98 14.04 11.54
CA SER A 290 29.72 14.97 12.39
C SER A 290 30.17 14.20 13.62
#